data_AF-A0A4R8TC88-F1
#
_entry.id   AF-A0A4R8TC88-F1
#
_cell.length_a   1.000
_cell.length_b   1.000
_cell.length_c   1.000
_cell.angle_alpha   90.00
_cell.angle_beta   90.00
_cell.angle_gamma   90.00
#
_symmetry.space_group_name_H-M   'P 1'
#
loop_
_entity.id
_entity.type
_entity.pdbx_description
1 polymer ?
#
loop_
_entity_poly.entity_id
_entity_poly.type
_entity_poly.pdbx_seq_one_letter_code
_entity_poly.pdbx_strand_id
1 'polypeptide(L)'
;MAPAKKKPCAHSKLYIDASPHTRTKAGFIRVSAEKRLAAATPSGRTIPAPTETSTAAPCASTFPGPLVFPDDDLSINPRYPPQSLRSWVNGGYRNAITPERKTVYVAGVPGIDEGLEGLKMAVEPNVEGFEISEGMRRRLRHPEAEDLMGHLGAFYHPLVVKRLPIEMKFVVWEDQGTKMVGLVAGTEVVGVRWRVSPDEVARMQLNLNDLLDALSSVLPRDAYASVLVAEHDLYEDEEDDFCCGRAFGGSRISVVSSFRYRPILDEVEGIEGEHGWPASHCAKYVEGVCEGSQDGSPRAWALFRDGPLCLLCVCDAGYSGTGRGCEAAAVPVSRV
;
A
#
# COMPACT_ATOMS: atom_id res chain seq x y z
N MET A 1 14.23 22.10 -22.93
CA MET A 1 12.94 22.26 -23.64
C MET A 1 11.86 21.85 -22.66
N ALA A 2 10.91 22.72 -22.33
CA ALA A 2 9.81 22.35 -21.44
C ALA A 2 9.05 21.14 -22.03
N PRO A 3 8.74 20.09 -21.24
CA PRO A 3 7.98 18.97 -21.75
C PRO A 3 6.63 19.50 -22.24
N ALA A 4 6.29 19.19 -23.49
CA ALA A 4 5.01 19.54 -24.07
C ALA A 4 3.91 19.03 -23.14
N LYS A 5 2.97 19.90 -22.74
CA LYS A 5 1.79 19.50 -21.96
C LYS A 5 1.12 18.33 -22.68
N LYS A 6 1.29 17.12 -22.16
CA LYS A 6 0.62 15.93 -22.70
C LYS A 6 -0.88 16.19 -22.58
N LYS A 7 -1.59 16.09 -23.71
CA LYS A 7 -3.05 16.15 -23.68
C LYS A 7 -3.55 14.99 -22.83
N PRO A 8 -4.54 15.22 -21.93
CA PRO A 8 -5.11 14.13 -21.15
C PRO A 8 -5.66 13.04 -22.06
N CYS A 9 -5.45 11.80 -21.68
CA CYS A 9 -5.99 10.62 -22.32
C CYS A 9 -7.52 10.62 -22.23
N ALA A 10 -8.18 10.42 -23.38
CA ALA A 10 -9.64 10.38 -23.45
C ALA A 10 -10.24 9.06 -22.95
N HIS A 11 -9.42 8.05 -22.62
CA HIS A 11 -9.84 6.74 -22.10
C HIS A 11 -10.95 6.05 -22.92
N SER A 12 -10.98 6.26 -24.24
CA SER A 12 -12.11 5.88 -25.10
C SER A 12 -12.25 4.38 -25.35
N LYS A 13 -11.20 3.59 -25.08
CA LYS A 13 -11.18 2.13 -25.24
C LYS A 13 -10.48 1.52 -24.04
N LEU A 14 -11.12 0.53 -23.42
CA LEU A 14 -10.59 -0.18 -22.26
C LEU A 14 -10.37 -1.67 -22.58
N TYR A 15 -9.30 -2.25 -22.06
CA TYR A 15 -9.17 -3.70 -21.97
C TYR A 15 -10.04 -4.20 -20.82
N ILE A 16 -11.02 -5.06 -21.12
CA ILE A 16 -11.89 -5.69 -20.11
C ILE A 16 -11.55 -7.20 -19.95
N ASP A 17 -10.75 -7.70 -20.86
CA ASP A 17 -10.10 -9.00 -20.76
C ASP A 17 -8.58 -8.83 -20.69
N ALA A 18 -7.83 -9.93 -20.80
CA ALA A 18 -6.37 -9.89 -20.80
C ALA A 18 -5.79 -9.09 -21.97
N SER A 19 -4.69 -8.39 -21.70
CA SER A 19 -3.89 -7.73 -22.75
C SER A 19 -3.29 -8.75 -23.73
N PRO A 20 -2.86 -8.33 -24.94
CA PRO A 20 -2.17 -9.22 -25.88
C PRO A 20 -0.92 -9.88 -25.28
N HIS A 21 -0.13 -9.13 -24.49
CA HIS A 21 1.05 -9.65 -23.80
C HIS A 21 0.65 -10.72 -22.78
N THR A 22 -0.36 -10.44 -21.97
CA THR A 22 -0.87 -11.39 -20.95
C THR A 22 -1.33 -12.71 -21.55
N ARG A 23 -1.98 -12.69 -22.73
CA ARG A 23 -2.43 -13.91 -23.42
C ARG A 23 -1.27 -14.70 -24.04
N THR A 24 -0.33 -14.01 -24.67
CA THR A 24 0.70 -14.64 -25.50
C THR A 24 1.99 -14.99 -24.75
N LYS A 25 2.37 -14.19 -23.75
CA LYS A 25 3.62 -14.35 -22.98
C LYS A 25 3.37 -14.92 -21.60
N ALA A 26 2.40 -14.36 -20.86
CA ALA A 26 2.02 -14.88 -19.55
C ALA A 26 1.07 -16.09 -19.63
N GLY A 27 0.60 -16.46 -20.84
CA GLY A 27 -0.23 -17.65 -21.04
C GLY A 27 -1.56 -17.63 -20.28
N PHE A 28 -2.08 -16.45 -19.95
CA PHE A 28 -3.33 -16.34 -19.19
C PHE A 28 -4.50 -16.92 -19.99
N ILE A 29 -5.21 -17.83 -19.35
CA ILE A 29 -6.46 -18.40 -19.85
C ILE A 29 -7.56 -18.05 -18.87
N ARG A 30 -8.57 -17.30 -19.35
CA ARG A 30 -9.72 -16.97 -18.52
C ARG A 30 -10.48 -18.25 -18.16
N VAL A 31 -10.53 -18.55 -16.87
CA VAL A 31 -11.30 -19.69 -16.35
C VAL A 31 -12.80 -19.48 -16.57
N SER A 32 -13.55 -20.58 -16.69
CA SER A 32 -14.98 -20.52 -17.00
C SER A 32 -15.77 -19.71 -15.97
N ALA A 33 -16.89 -19.15 -16.41
CA ALA A 33 -17.86 -18.44 -15.59
C ALA A 33 -18.19 -19.17 -14.27
N GLU A 34 -18.49 -20.46 -14.35
CA GLU A 34 -18.81 -21.32 -13.20
C GLU A 34 -17.63 -21.43 -12.21
N LYS A 35 -16.40 -21.61 -12.71
CA LYS A 35 -15.21 -21.67 -11.85
C LYS A 35 -14.94 -20.36 -11.14
N ARG A 36 -15.19 -19.22 -11.79
CA ARG A 36 -15.07 -17.89 -11.15
C ARG A 36 -16.12 -17.70 -10.07
N LEU A 37 -17.37 -18.08 -10.34
CA LEU A 37 -18.44 -18.07 -9.35
C LEU A 37 -18.09 -18.95 -8.14
N ALA A 38 -17.59 -20.16 -8.38
CA ALA A 38 -17.14 -21.06 -7.31
C ALA A 38 -16.01 -20.44 -6.48
N ALA A 39 -15.02 -19.81 -7.12
CA ALA A 39 -13.87 -19.19 -6.44
C ALA A 39 -14.25 -17.98 -5.55
N ALA A 40 -15.38 -17.34 -5.84
CA ALA A 40 -15.96 -16.27 -5.02
C ALA A 40 -16.78 -16.78 -3.81
N THR A 41 -16.83 -18.10 -3.58
CA THR A 41 -17.51 -18.70 -2.41
C THR A 41 -16.51 -19.24 -1.39
N PRO A 42 -16.80 -19.16 -0.08
CA PRO A 42 -15.92 -19.75 0.95
C PRO A 42 -15.75 -21.27 0.83
N SER A 43 -16.73 -21.98 0.26
CA SER A 43 -16.69 -23.43 0.04
C SER A 43 -15.90 -23.83 -1.21
N GLY A 44 -15.68 -22.89 -2.14
CA GLY A 44 -15.13 -23.16 -3.47
C GLY A 44 -16.12 -23.91 -4.38
N ARG A 45 -17.42 -23.85 -4.10
CA ARG A 45 -18.48 -24.56 -4.85
C ARG A 45 -19.64 -23.63 -5.14
N THR A 46 -20.18 -23.68 -6.36
CA THR A 46 -21.44 -23.00 -6.69
C THR A 46 -22.61 -23.73 -6.03
N ILE A 47 -23.44 -23.01 -5.27
CA ILE A 47 -24.70 -23.54 -4.76
C ILE A 47 -25.75 -23.33 -5.87
N PRO A 48 -26.49 -24.37 -6.30
CA PRO A 48 -27.63 -24.19 -7.20
C PRO A 48 -28.66 -23.30 -6.52
N ALA A 49 -29.01 -22.16 -7.12
CA ALA A 49 -30.05 -21.30 -6.58
C ALA A 49 -31.38 -22.09 -6.53
N PRO A 50 -32.10 -22.12 -5.39
CA PRO A 50 -33.48 -22.53 -5.40
C PRO A 50 -34.25 -21.40 -6.08
N THR A 51 -35.01 -21.72 -7.14
CA THR A 51 -35.76 -20.78 -8.02
C THR A 51 -34.96 -19.96 -9.04
N GLU A 52 -35.57 -19.80 -10.21
CA GLU A 52 -35.08 -19.38 -11.54
C GLU A 52 -34.42 -17.99 -11.68
N THR A 53 -33.88 -17.42 -10.60
CA THR A 53 -32.85 -16.37 -10.73
C THR A 53 -31.52 -17.04 -11.06
N SER A 54 -31.32 -17.28 -12.36
CA SER A 54 -30.00 -17.51 -12.96
C SER A 54 -29.00 -16.55 -12.32
N THR A 55 -28.07 -17.06 -11.51
CA THR A 55 -26.86 -16.33 -11.12
C THR A 55 -25.98 -16.25 -12.34
N ALA A 56 -26.40 -15.43 -13.31
CA ALA A 56 -25.63 -15.16 -14.51
C ALA A 56 -24.22 -14.78 -14.08
N ALA A 57 -23.23 -15.43 -14.69
CA ALA A 57 -21.85 -15.17 -14.33
C ALA A 57 -21.56 -13.67 -14.48
N PRO A 58 -20.80 -13.07 -13.56
CA PRO A 58 -20.54 -11.64 -13.60
C PRO A 58 -19.99 -11.25 -14.98
N CYS A 59 -20.42 -10.09 -15.46
CA CYS A 59 -19.89 -9.53 -16.70
C CYS A 59 -18.36 -9.48 -16.62
N ALA A 60 -17.69 -9.66 -17.76
CA ALA A 60 -16.24 -9.49 -17.84
C ALA A 60 -15.78 -8.12 -17.31
N SER A 61 -16.63 -7.09 -17.39
CA SER A 61 -16.37 -5.75 -16.85
C SER A 61 -16.44 -5.65 -15.33
N THR A 62 -17.10 -6.61 -14.66
CA THR A 62 -17.15 -6.66 -13.19
C THR A 62 -15.83 -7.21 -12.63
N PHE A 63 -15.24 -8.19 -13.31
CA PHE A 63 -13.93 -8.76 -12.99
C PHE A 63 -13.07 -8.79 -14.27
N PRO A 64 -12.40 -7.67 -14.59
CA PRO A 64 -11.59 -7.58 -15.78
C PRO A 64 -10.45 -8.61 -15.74
N GLY A 65 -9.91 -8.90 -16.92
CA GLY A 65 -8.75 -9.79 -17.02
C GLY A 65 -7.53 -9.11 -16.42
N PRO A 66 -6.54 -9.88 -15.93
CA PRO A 66 -5.32 -9.26 -15.44
C PRO A 66 -4.62 -8.52 -16.60
N LEU A 67 -4.12 -7.34 -16.30
CA LEU A 67 -3.23 -6.58 -17.17
C LEU A 67 -1.80 -6.92 -16.78
N VAL A 68 -1.35 -8.12 -17.15
CA VAL A 68 0.04 -8.50 -16.95
C VAL A 68 0.87 -7.78 -17.99
N PHE A 69 1.66 -6.81 -17.56
CA PHE A 69 2.66 -6.13 -18.36
C PHE A 69 3.94 -6.96 -18.48
N PRO A 70 4.83 -6.64 -19.43
CA PRO A 70 6.21 -7.14 -19.41
C PRO A 70 6.83 -6.95 -18.03
N ASP A 71 7.75 -7.84 -17.63
CA ASP A 71 8.49 -7.79 -16.36
C ASP A 71 7.68 -7.76 -15.05
N ASP A 72 6.34 -7.78 -15.11
CA ASP A 72 5.49 -8.06 -13.95
C ASP A 72 5.80 -9.46 -13.39
N ASP A 73 5.59 -9.66 -12.08
CA ASP A 73 5.80 -10.94 -11.42
C ASP A 73 5.06 -12.10 -12.09
N LEU A 74 3.82 -11.88 -12.53
CA LEU A 74 3.03 -12.88 -13.26
C LEU A 74 3.50 -13.09 -14.70
N SER A 75 4.22 -12.12 -15.29
CA SER A 75 4.89 -12.29 -16.58
C SER A 75 6.15 -13.14 -16.43
N ILE A 76 6.91 -12.93 -15.35
CA ILE A 76 8.17 -13.65 -15.06
C ILE A 76 7.87 -15.07 -14.54
N ASN A 77 6.86 -15.21 -13.69
CA ASN A 77 6.41 -16.48 -13.13
C ASN A 77 4.91 -16.74 -13.40
N PRO A 78 4.55 -17.17 -14.63
CA PRO A 78 3.17 -17.47 -14.99
C PRO A 78 2.53 -18.63 -14.22
N ARG A 79 3.34 -19.44 -13.52
CA ARG A 79 2.87 -20.61 -12.76
C ARG A 79 2.53 -20.27 -11.31
N TYR A 80 2.64 -19.00 -10.92
CA TYR A 80 2.27 -18.55 -9.60
C TYR A 80 0.80 -18.93 -9.29
N PRO A 81 0.51 -19.52 -8.11
CA PRO A 81 -0.80 -20.06 -7.82
C PRO A 81 -1.89 -18.98 -7.76
N PRO A 82 -3.12 -19.27 -8.23
CA PRO A 82 -4.23 -18.32 -8.13
C PRO A 82 -4.72 -18.21 -6.68
N GLN A 83 -5.19 -17.01 -6.32
CA GLN A 83 -5.86 -16.77 -5.04
C GLN A 83 -7.37 -17.12 -5.15
N SER A 84 -7.96 -17.63 -4.07
CA SER A 84 -9.40 -17.90 -3.99
C SER A 84 -9.95 -17.47 -2.65
N LEU A 85 -11.24 -17.12 -2.59
CA LEU A 85 -11.88 -16.76 -1.32
C LEU A 85 -11.79 -17.90 -0.31
N ARG A 86 -11.92 -19.15 -0.76
CA ARG A 86 -11.72 -20.32 0.12
C ARG A 86 -10.33 -20.37 0.74
N SER A 87 -9.28 -20.15 -0.06
CA SER A 87 -7.90 -20.14 0.45
C SER A 87 -7.70 -19.00 1.44
N TRP A 88 -8.27 -17.84 1.14
CA TRP A 88 -8.22 -16.66 2.01
C TRP A 88 -9.00 -16.85 3.31
N VAL A 89 -10.20 -17.43 3.28
CA VAL A 89 -11.01 -17.70 4.48
C VAL A 89 -10.37 -18.74 5.39
N ASN A 90 -9.76 -19.78 4.82
CA ASN A 90 -9.12 -20.86 5.58
C ASN A 90 -7.63 -20.62 5.84
N GLY A 91 -7.13 -19.41 5.54
CA GLY A 91 -5.74 -19.05 5.77
C GLY A 91 -5.43 -19.00 7.26
N GLY A 92 -4.61 -19.93 7.76
CA GLY A 92 -4.20 -19.98 9.17
C GLY A 92 -3.34 -18.78 9.61
N TYR A 93 -2.89 -17.95 8.68
CA TYR A 93 -2.16 -16.71 8.92
C TYR A 93 -3.08 -15.54 9.34
N ARG A 94 -4.40 -15.72 9.30
CA ARG A 94 -5.36 -14.64 9.54
C ARG A 94 -5.84 -14.57 10.98
N ASN A 95 -6.04 -13.35 11.45
CA ASN A 95 -6.80 -13.12 12.66
C ASN A 95 -8.29 -13.34 12.41
N ALA A 96 -8.91 -14.18 13.26
CA ALA A 96 -10.35 -14.35 13.24
C ALA A 96 -11.05 -13.04 13.65
N ILE A 97 -12.07 -12.66 12.89
CA ILE A 97 -12.96 -11.55 13.25
C ILE A 97 -13.96 -12.11 14.28
N THR A 98 -13.93 -11.61 15.52
CA THR A 98 -14.83 -12.04 16.58
C THR A 98 -15.69 -10.87 17.09
N PRO A 99 -16.81 -11.11 17.77
CA PRO A 99 -17.60 -10.03 18.37
C PRO A 99 -16.79 -9.13 19.31
N GLU A 100 -15.79 -9.70 19.99
CA GLU A 100 -14.88 -9.03 20.92
C GLU A 100 -13.73 -8.31 20.22
N ARG A 101 -13.37 -8.72 18.99
CA ARG A 101 -12.23 -8.19 18.22
C ARG A 101 -12.62 -7.96 16.76
N LYS A 102 -13.23 -6.80 16.52
CA LYS A 102 -13.72 -6.36 15.21
C LYS A 102 -13.44 -4.88 14.89
N THR A 103 -12.62 -4.24 15.73
CA THR A 103 -12.31 -2.81 15.62
C THR A 103 -10.91 -2.61 15.04
N VAL A 104 -10.77 -1.91 13.93
CA VAL A 104 -9.48 -1.40 13.45
C VAL A 104 -9.27 -0.01 14.06
N TYR A 105 -8.16 0.17 14.76
CA TYR A 105 -7.76 1.46 15.31
C TYR A 105 -6.74 2.15 14.40
N VAL A 106 -6.92 3.45 14.18
CA VAL A 106 -5.98 4.29 13.43
C VAL A 106 -5.37 5.29 14.41
N ALA A 107 -4.09 5.12 14.72
CA ALA A 107 -3.28 6.14 15.34
C ALA A 107 -2.86 7.14 14.25
N GLY A 108 -3.32 8.38 14.39
CA GLY A 108 -2.91 9.45 13.48
C GLY A 108 -1.43 9.76 13.61
N VAL A 109 -0.98 10.70 12.78
CA VAL A 109 0.39 11.21 12.83
C VAL A 109 0.74 11.68 14.25
N PRO A 110 1.82 11.17 14.86
CA PRO A 110 2.22 11.64 16.18
C PRO A 110 2.56 13.13 16.15
N GLY A 111 2.07 13.87 17.14
CA GLY A 111 2.45 15.28 17.28
C GLY A 111 3.94 15.42 17.55
N ILE A 112 4.55 16.58 17.24
CA ILE A 112 5.97 16.82 17.52
C ILE A 112 6.11 17.97 18.51
N ASP A 113 6.76 17.72 19.65
CA ASP A 113 6.98 18.73 20.68
C ASP A 113 7.95 19.84 20.29
N GLU A 114 8.08 20.85 21.13
CA GLU A 114 9.13 21.87 21.03
C GLU A 114 10.52 21.24 21.24
N GLY A 115 11.55 21.75 20.54
CA GLY A 115 12.93 21.26 20.65
C GLY A 115 13.28 20.11 19.70
N LEU A 116 12.36 19.74 18.80
CA LEU A 116 12.54 18.74 17.74
C LEU A 116 12.37 19.36 16.34
N GLU A 117 12.91 20.55 16.13
CA GLU A 117 12.75 21.30 14.87
C GLU A 117 13.30 20.53 13.66
N GLY A 118 14.42 19.81 13.85
CA GLY A 118 14.98 18.94 12.81
C GLY A 118 14.02 17.83 12.38
N LEU A 119 13.30 17.23 13.33
CA LEU A 119 12.29 16.21 13.05
C LEU A 119 11.08 16.81 12.32
N LYS A 120 10.66 18.03 12.70
CA LYS A 120 9.59 18.76 12.00
C LYS A 120 9.95 19.05 10.54
N MET A 121 11.21 19.40 10.26
CA MET A 121 11.67 19.67 8.90
C MET A 121 11.87 18.41 8.05
N ALA A 122 12.03 17.24 8.68
CA ALA A 122 12.32 15.98 8.00
C ALA A 122 11.10 15.32 7.32
N VAL A 123 9.89 15.87 7.49
CA VAL A 123 8.67 15.36 6.83
C VAL A 123 8.60 15.74 5.35
N GLU A 124 9.37 16.74 4.92
CA GLU A 124 9.38 17.20 3.53
C GLU A 124 10.48 16.51 2.72
N PRO A 125 10.18 16.01 1.51
CA PRO A 125 11.20 15.44 0.64
C PRO A 125 12.18 16.52 0.19
N ASN A 126 13.44 16.11 0.06
CA ASN A 126 14.47 16.90 -0.58
C ASN A 126 14.24 16.88 -2.09
N VAL A 127 13.83 18.03 -2.61
CA VAL A 127 13.53 18.23 -4.03
C VAL A 127 14.38 19.34 -4.62
N GLU A 128 15.53 19.62 -4.00
CA GLU A 128 16.51 20.55 -4.53
C GLU A 128 16.95 20.12 -5.93
N GLY A 129 16.93 21.06 -6.88
CA GLY A 129 17.26 20.78 -8.28
C GLY A 129 16.08 20.42 -9.18
N PHE A 130 14.86 20.24 -8.64
CA PHE A 130 13.67 19.94 -9.44
C PHE A 130 12.76 21.17 -9.64
N GLU A 131 12.35 21.41 -10.89
CA GLU A 131 11.37 22.46 -11.22
C GLU A 131 9.94 22.02 -10.88
N ILE A 132 9.48 22.33 -9.66
CA ILE A 132 8.15 21.92 -9.20
C ILE A 132 7.12 23.03 -9.43
N SER A 133 6.00 22.67 -10.03
CA SER A 133 4.89 23.60 -10.27
C SER A 133 4.23 24.12 -8.98
N GLU A 134 3.78 25.38 -8.96
CA GLU A 134 3.12 25.99 -7.80
C GLU A 134 1.84 25.24 -7.38
N GLY A 135 1.10 24.70 -8.36
CA GLY A 135 -0.07 23.86 -8.11
C GLY A 135 0.27 22.56 -7.37
N MET A 136 1.47 21.99 -7.56
CA MET A 136 1.94 20.80 -6.86
C MET A 136 2.41 21.10 -5.43
N ARG A 137 3.07 22.24 -5.20
CA ARG A 137 3.42 22.67 -3.83
C ARG A 137 2.20 22.74 -2.91
N ARG A 138 1.03 23.06 -3.44
CA ARG A 138 -0.25 23.07 -2.69
C ARG A 138 -0.84 21.67 -2.44
N ARG A 139 -0.39 20.63 -3.16
CA ARG A 139 -0.82 19.23 -2.99
C ARG A 139 0.12 18.43 -2.07
N LEU A 140 0.98 19.12 -1.32
CA LEU A 140 1.92 18.52 -0.35
C LEU A 140 1.30 18.22 1.01
N ARG A 141 -0.01 18.43 1.18
CA ARG A 141 -0.66 18.11 2.45
C ARG A 141 -0.69 16.60 2.65
N HIS A 142 -0.21 16.17 3.80
CA HIS A 142 -0.36 14.81 4.26
C HIS A 142 -1.85 14.45 4.31
N PRO A 143 -2.25 13.23 3.93
CA PRO A 143 -3.64 12.80 4.09
C PRO A 143 -4.07 12.87 5.56
N GLU A 144 -5.28 13.37 5.81
CA GLU A 144 -5.80 13.38 7.17
C GLU A 144 -6.10 11.93 7.60
N ALA A 145 -5.94 11.61 8.89
CA ALA A 145 -6.20 10.26 9.35
C ALA A 145 -7.68 9.85 9.13
N GLU A 146 -8.59 10.83 9.09
CA GLU A 146 -10.01 10.67 8.74
C GLU A 146 -10.21 10.11 7.33
N ASP A 147 -9.41 10.55 6.35
CA ASP A 147 -9.49 10.06 4.97
C ASP A 147 -9.08 8.58 4.91
N LEU A 148 -8.00 8.23 5.63
CA LEU A 148 -7.57 6.84 5.76
C LEU A 148 -8.64 6.00 6.48
N MET A 149 -9.22 6.50 7.57
CA MET A 149 -10.28 5.81 8.29
C MET A 149 -11.50 5.53 7.39
N GLY A 150 -11.91 6.52 6.58
CA GLY A 150 -12.98 6.37 5.61
C GLY A 150 -12.68 5.30 4.56
N HIS A 151 -11.47 5.32 4.01
CA HIS A 151 -11.01 4.31 3.06
C HIS A 151 -11.01 2.90 3.68
N LEU A 152 -10.46 2.74 4.88
CA LEU A 152 -10.43 1.45 5.58
C LEU A 152 -11.82 0.94 5.94
N GLY A 153 -12.73 1.82 6.34
CA GLY A 153 -14.11 1.46 6.64
C GLY A 153 -14.86 0.95 5.42
N ALA A 154 -14.57 1.52 4.24
CA ALA A 154 -15.13 1.05 2.97
C ALA A 154 -14.49 -0.27 2.51
N PHE A 155 -13.16 -0.38 2.58
CA PHE A 155 -12.41 -1.51 2.06
C PHE A 155 -12.54 -2.77 2.93
N TYR A 156 -12.46 -2.63 4.25
CA TYR A 156 -12.51 -3.74 5.20
C TYR A 156 -13.90 -3.99 5.79
N HIS A 157 -14.96 -3.57 5.10
CA HIS A 157 -16.32 -3.85 5.54
C HIS A 157 -16.51 -5.35 5.83
N PRO A 158 -17.04 -5.76 7.00
CA PRO A 158 -17.78 -4.97 7.99
C PRO A 158 -16.99 -4.56 9.25
N LEU A 159 -15.65 -4.51 9.22
CA LEU A 159 -14.86 -4.06 10.38
C LEU A 159 -15.21 -2.62 10.77
N VAL A 160 -15.22 -2.37 12.08
CA VAL A 160 -15.45 -1.02 12.62
C VAL A 160 -14.12 -0.28 12.63
N VAL A 161 -14.04 0.90 12.03
CA VAL A 161 -12.82 1.71 12.07
C VAL A 161 -12.98 2.86 13.05
N LYS A 162 -12.00 3.06 13.93
CA LYS A 162 -11.99 4.12 14.94
C LYS A 162 -10.61 4.78 15.03
N ARG A 163 -10.57 6.02 15.48
CA ARG A 163 -9.32 6.67 15.88
C ARG A 163 -8.82 6.03 17.18
N LEU A 164 -7.51 5.85 17.31
CA LEU A 164 -6.89 5.40 18.55
C LEU A 164 -7.15 6.46 19.64
N PRO A 165 -7.69 6.11 20.82
CA PRO A 165 -8.00 7.10 21.87
C PRO A 165 -6.75 7.74 22.50
N ILE A 166 -5.61 7.08 22.38
CA ILE A 166 -4.34 7.53 22.95
C ILE A 166 -3.61 8.34 21.89
N GLU A 167 -3.40 9.62 22.16
CA GLU A 167 -2.57 10.47 21.33
C GLU A 167 -1.09 10.14 21.54
N MET A 168 -0.36 10.06 20.43
CA MET A 168 1.07 9.79 20.42
C MET A 168 1.82 11.08 20.08
N LYS A 169 2.99 11.27 20.68
CA LYS A 169 3.78 12.49 20.50
C LYS A 169 5.27 12.21 20.53
N PHE A 170 6.01 12.76 19.59
CA PHE A 170 7.47 12.82 19.62
C PHE A 170 7.94 13.89 20.61
N VAL A 171 8.85 13.52 21.50
CA VAL A 171 9.43 14.37 22.53
C VAL A 171 10.95 14.23 22.56
N VAL A 172 11.64 15.25 23.08
CA VAL A 172 13.07 15.10 23.41
C VAL A 172 13.20 14.04 24.49
N TRP A 173 14.05 13.05 24.25
CA TRP A 173 14.28 11.96 25.18
C TRP A 173 15.79 11.76 25.39
N GLU A 174 16.15 11.21 26.54
CA GLU A 174 17.55 10.96 26.89
C GLU A 174 17.65 9.57 27.51
N ASP A 175 18.52 8.74 26.94
CA ASP A 175 18.85 7.43 27.48
C ASP A 175 20.35 7.32 27.70
N GLN A 176 20.74 7.04 28.95
CA GLN A 176 22.14 6.91 29.38
C GLN A 176 23.05 8.07 28.93
N GLY A 177 22.53 9.30 28.91
CA GLY A 177 23.28 10.50 28.49
C GLY A 177 23.24 10.79 26.98
N THR A 178 22.59 9.93 26.18
CA THR A 178 22.43 10.12 24.74
C THR A 178 21.08 10.75 24.44
N LYS A 179 21.10 11.95 23.85
CA LYS A 179 19.87 12.61 23.37
C LYS A 179 19.32 11.88 22.15
N MET A 180 18.03 11.55 22.22
CA MET A 180 17.30 10.82 21.21
C MET A 180 15.90 11.42 21.03
N VAL A 181 15.17 10.88 20.04
CA VAL A 181 13.75 11.13 19.89
C VAL A 181 13.01 10.07 20.69
N GLY A 182 12.10 10.48 21.57
CA GLY A 182 11.18 9.56 22.24
C GLY A 182 9.79 9.66 21.63
N LEU A 183 9.07 8.54 21.54
CA LEU A 183 7.67 8.50 21.15
C LEU A 183 6.83 8.13 22.38
N VAL A 184 6.04 9.09 22.83
CA VAL A 184 5.09 8.90 23.94
C VAL A 184 3.92 8.06 23.45
N ALA A 185 3.65 6.97 24.17
CA ALA A 185 2.56 6.04 23.92
C ALA A 185 1.88 5.71 25.26
N GLY A 186 0.84 6.47 25.62
CA GLY A 186 0.14 6.32 26.89
C GLY A 186 1.04 6.69 28.07
N THR A 187 1.42 5.70 28.88
CA THR A 187 2.31 5.89 30.04
C THR A 187 3.78 5.59 29.74
N GLU A 188 4.08 5.11 28.53
CA GLU A 188 5.42 4.70 28.14
C GLU A 188 6.02 5.69 27.14
N VAL A 189 7.35 5.74 27.09
CA VAL A 189 8.11 6.47 26.08
C VAL A 189 9.08 5.48 25.46
N VAL A 190 8.96 5.28 24.15
CA VAL A 190 9.86 4.41 23.40
C VAL A 190 10.90 5.26 22.68
N GLY A 191 12.17 4.92 22.83
CA GLY A 191 13.24 5.55 22.06
C GLY A 191 13.13 5.19 20.58
N VAL A 192 13.09 6.20 19.72
CA VAL A 192 13.04 6.02 18.27
C VAL A 192 14.40 6.34 17.68
N ARG A 193 15.04 5.31 17.15
CA ARG A 193 16.28 5.45 16.38
C ARG A 193 15.98 6.16 15.07
N TRP A 194 16.96 6.91 14.61
CA TRP A 194 16.89 7.64 13.36
C TRP A 194 18.24 7.56 12.64
N ARG A 195 18.21 7.77 11.32
CA ARG A 195 19.41 7.89 10.49
C ARG A 195 19.21 8.95 9.40
N VAL A 196 20.29 9.39 8.79
CA VAL A 196 20.22 10.16 7.53
C VAL A 196 19.80 9.21 6.41
N SER A 197 18.91 9.66 5.51
CA SER A 197 18.47 8.81 4.40
C SER A 197 19.64 8.50 3.46
N PRO A 198 19.88 7.22 3.12
CA PRO A 198 20.99 6.84 2.26
C PRO A 198 20.83 7.34 0.82
N ASP A 199 19.59 7.57 0.37
CA ASP A 199 19.26 8.06 -0.97
C ASP A 199 19.06 9.58 -1.06
N GLU A 200 19.24 10.30 0.06
CA GLU A 200 19.09 11.76 0.17
C GLU A 200 17.70 12.34 -0.19
N VAL A 201 16.70 11.49 -0.51
CA VAL A 201 15.32 11.92 -0.78
C VAL A 201 14.65 12.39 0.51
N ALA A 202 14.86 11.67 1.61
CA ALA A 202 14.52 12.13 2.93
C ALA A 202 15.72 12.77 3.63
N ARG A 203 15.46 13.79 4.47
CA ARG A 203 16.52 14.36 5.32
C ARG A 203 16.91 13.38 6.43
N MET A 204 15.94 12.61 6.91
CA MET A 204 16.07 11.68 8.02
C MET A 204 15.03 10.58 7.85
N GLN A 205 15.38 9.37 8.31
CA GLN A 205 14.48 8.23 8.42
C GLN A 205 14.33 7.82 9.88
N LEU A 206 13.13 7.39 10.27
CA LEU A 206 12.84 6.81 11.58
C LEU A 206 12.83 5.29 11.52
N ASN A 207 13.33 4.63 12.56
CA ASN A 207 13.28 3.18 12.61
C ASN A 207 11.83 2.71 12.81
N LEU A 208 11.37 1.90 11.86
CA LEU A 208 10.00 1.42 11.82
C LEU A 208 9.66 0.51 13.00
N ASN A 209 10.62 -0.31 13.45
CA ASN A 209 10.38 -1.29 14.52
C ASN A 209 10.13 -0.58 15.86
N ASP A 210 10.86 0.51 16.13
CA ASP A 210 10.66 1.31 17.35
C ASP A 210 9.26 1.96 17.38
N LEU A 211 8.72 2.37 16.22
CA LEU A 211 7.35 2.88 16.10
C LEU A 211 6.29 1.80 16.35
N LEU A 212 6.54 0.58 15.88
CA LEU A 212 5.66 -0.56 16.14
C LEU A 212 5.66 -0.96 17.61
N ASP A 213 6.83 -0.96 18.26
CA ASP A 213 6.96 -1.23 19.69
C ASP A 213 6.14 -0.22 20.50
N ALA A 214 6.23 1.07 20.16
CA ALA A 214 5.40 2.12 20.75
C ALA A 214 3.89 1.90 20.51
N LEU A 215 3.49 1.50 19.30
CA LEU A 215 2.07 1.22 19.01
C LEU A 215 1.58 -0.01 19.79
N SER A 216 2.44 -1.00 20.00
CA SER A 216 2.11 -2.25 20.68
C SER A 216 1.73 -2.03 22.15
N SER A 217 2.36 -1.06 22.83
CA SER A 217 2.08 -0.77 24.24
C SER A 217 0.71 -0.14 24.48
N VAL A 218 0.14 0.49 23.46
CA VAL A 218 -1.16 1.18 23.52
C VAL A 218 -2.27 0.45 22.78
N LEU A 219 -2.03 -0.78 22.33
CA LEU A 219 -2.98 -1.57 21.55
C LEU A 219 -4.25 -1.90 22.36
N PRO A 220 -5.44 -1.45 21.95
CA PRO A 220 -6.67 -1.75 22.68
C PRO A 220 -7.00 -3.25 22.69
N ARG A 221 -7.65 -3.71 23.78
CA ARG A 221 -8.00 -5.13 23.95
C ARG A 221 -9.00 -5.64 22.91
N ASP A 222 -9.90 -4.78 22.44
CA ASP A 222 -10.93 -5.06 21.44
C ASP A 222 -10.44 -4.82 19.99
N ALA A 223 -9.17 -4.44 19.82
CA ALA A 223 -8.60 -4.21 18.50
C ALA A 223 -8.54 -5.52 17.71
N TYR A 224 -9.14 -5.53 16.52
CA TYR A 224 -8.79 -6.46 15.46
C TYR A 224 -7.37 -6.18 14.97
N ALA A 225 -7.08 -4.90 14.72
CA ALA A 225 -5.76 -4.39 14.36
C ALA A 225 -5.60 -2.92 14.76
N SER A 226 -4.37 -2.45 14.81
CA SER A 226 -4.01 -1.02 14.94
C SER A 226 -3.02 -0.62 13.86
N VAL A 227 -3.17 0.59 13.34
CA VAL A 227 -2.33 1.17 12.28
C VAL A 227 -1.83 2.52 12.77
N LEU A 228 -0.52 2.72 12.81
CA LEU A 228 0.09 4.01 13.04
C LEU A 228 0.47 4.65 11.69
N VAL A 229 0.01 5.88 11.49
CA VAL A 229 0.34 6.68 10.32
C VAL A 229 1.54 7.57 10.66
N ALA A 230 2.58 7.53 9.83
CA ALA A 230 3.77 8.34 9.95
C ALA A 230 3.92 9.30 8.76
N GLU A 231 4.49 10.48 9.02
CA GLU A 231 4.84 11.46 7.99
C GLU A 231 6.29 11.36 7.52
N HIS A 232 7.15 10.80 8.37
CA HIS A 232 8.58 10.63 8.12
C HIS A 232 8.85 9.40 7.28
N ASP A 233 9.93 9.45 6.53
CA ASP A 233 10.45 8.27 5.85
C ASP A 233 10.93 7.23 6.87
N LEU A 234 10.86 5.94 6.52
CA LEU A 234 11.11 4.85 7.47
C LEU A 234 12.20 3.89 6.96
N TYR A 235 12.78 3.13 7.89
CA TYR A 235 13.69 2.01 7.61
C TYR A 235 13.53 0.90 8.65
N GLU A 236 13.83 -0.35 8.33
CA GLU A 236 13.78 -1.45 9.30
C GLU A 236 15.16 -1.80 9.85
N ASP A 237 16.14 -1.99 8.96
CA ASP A 237 17.52 -2.31 9.30
C ASP A 237 18.57 -1.59 8.42
N GLU A 238 19.84 -1.98 8.58
CA GLU A 238 20.99 -1.35 7.89
C GLU A 238 21.10 -1.74 6.41
N GLU A 239 20.44 -2.82 5.98
CA GLU A 239 20.47 -3.31 4.60
C GLU A 239 19.36 -2.67 3.74
N ASP A 240 18.30 -2.16 4.36
CA ASP A 240 17.23 -1.44 3.69
C ASP A 240 17.65 -0.02 3.30
N ASP A 241 17.28 0.44 2.09
CA ASP A 241 17.38 1.85 1.69
C ASP A 241 16.27 2.69 2.36
N PHE A 242 15.04 2.18 2.30
CA PHE A 242 13.85 2.73 2.99
C PHE A 242 12.76 1.65 3.04
N CYS A 243 11.72 1.90 3.84
CA CYS A 243 10.48 1.15 3.76
C CYS A 243 9.29 2.11 3.90
N CYS A 244 8.17 1.79 3.24
CA CYS A 244 6.95 2.61 3.36
C CYS A 244 6.06 2.16 4.53
N GLY A 245 6.38 1.06 5.19
CA GLY A 245 5.55 0.48 6.23
C GLY A 245 5.73 -1.02 6.39
N ARG A 246 5.21 -1.54 7.50
CA ARG A 246 5.23 -2.95 7.86
C ARG A 246 4.03 -3.29 8.71
N ALA A 247 3.61 -4.54 8.61
CA ALA A 247 2.63 -5.13 9.48
C ALA A 247 3.16 -6.41 10.15
N PHE A 248 2.73 -6.62 11.40
CA PHE A 248 2.85 -7.89 12.09
C PHE A 248 1.44 -8.38 12.43
N GLY A 249 0.90 -9.23 11.56
CA GLY A 249 -0.47 -9.74 11.66
C GLY A 249 -0.73 -10.44 12.99
N GLY A 250 0.18 -11.30 13.45
CA GLY A 250 0.08 -11.95 14.76
C GLY A 250 0.05 -10.97 15.94
N SER A 251 0.75 -9.85 15.83
CA SER A 251 0.79 -8.78 16.85
C SER A 251 -0.33 -7.75 16.66
N ARG A 252 -1.10 -7.83 15.57
CA ARG A 252 -2.23 -6.93 15.23
C ARG A 252 -1.83 -5.45 15.13
N ILE A 253 -0.60 -5.18 14.73
CA ILE A 253 -0.04 -3.82 14.63
C ILE A 253 0.59 -3.61 13.27
N SER A 254 0.60 -2.34 12.85
CA SER A 254 1.26 -1.90 11.63
C SER A 254 1.64 -0.44 11.69
N VAL A 255 2.65 -0.07 10.92
CA VAL A 255 3.04 1.31 10.67
C VAL A 255 3.03 1.51 9.16
N VAL A 256 2.50 2.64 8.71
CA VAL A 256 2.57 3.08 7.32
C VAL A 256 3.04 4.53 7.27
N SER A 257 3.99 4.82 6.40
CA SER A 257 4.41 6.16 6.08
C SER A 257 3.86 6.58 4.72
N SER A 258 3.38 7.81 4.64
CA SER A 258 2.98 8.41 3.36
C SER A 258 4.12 9.19 2.68
N PHE A 259 5.31 9.28 3.30
CA PHE A 259 6.41 10.12 2.83
C PHE A 259 6.75 9.85 1.36
N ARG A 260 6.94 8.59 1.00
CA ARG A 260 7.28 8.12 -0.36
C ARG A 260 6.10 8.14 -1.33
N TYR A 261 4.88 8.36 -0.83
CA TYR A 261 3.67 8.48 -1.64
C TYR A 261 3.23 9.94 -1.87
N ARG A 262 4.08 10.90 -1.49
CA ARG A 262 3.82 12.31 -1.77
C ARG A 262 3.82 12.54 -3.28
N PRO A 263 2.76 13.14 -3.86
CA PRO A 263 2.66 13.31 -5.32
C PRO A 263 3.79 14.10 -5.98
N ILE A 264 4.60 14.83 -5.21
CA ILE A 264 5.79 15.53 -5.71
C ILE A 264 6.89 14.56 -6.15
N LEU A 265 7.00 13.41 -5.48
CA LEU A 265 7.97 12.37 -5.81
C LEU A 265 7.58 11.66 -7.10
N ASP A 266 6.27 11.59 -7.43
CA ASP A 266 5.81 11.07 -8.72
C ASP A 266 6.46 11.83 -9.90
N GLU A 267 6.60 13.15 -9.81
CA GLU A 267 7.20 13.94 -10.90
C GLU A 267 8.73 13.79 -10.95
N VAL A 268 9.38 13.74 -9.79
CA VAL A 268 10.82 13.50 -9.65
C VAL A 268 11.22 12.17 -10.30
N GLU A 269 10.44 11.13 -10.01
CA GLU A 269 10.64 9.77 -10.52
C GLU A 269 10.05 9.55 -11.92
N GLY A 270 9.38 10.56 -12.49
CA GLY A 270 8.72 10.46 -13.79
C GLY A 270 7.56 9.46 -13.85
N ILE A 271 6.93 9.21 -12.71
CA ILE A 271 5.79 8.31 -12.52
C ILE A 271 4.58 8.87 -13.29
N GLU A 272 3.99 8.02 -14.12
CA GLU A 272 2.82 8.34 -14.91
C GLU A 272 1.56 8.17 -14.05
N GLY A 273 0.93 9.28 -13.68
CA GLY A 273 -0.23 9.27 -12.78
C GLY A 273 -1.60 9.18 -13.47
N GLU A 274 -1.69 9.34 -14.79
CA GLU A 274 -2.99 9.39 -15.49
C GLU A 274 -3.57 8.00 -15.76
N HIS A 275 -2.73 6.98 -15.96
CA HIS A 275 -3.16 5.58 -16.13
C HIS A 275 -2.89 4.72 -14.89
N GLY A 276 -2.73 5.35 -13.71
CA GLY A 276 -2.83 4.66 -12.43
C GLY A 276 -4.20 4.01 -12.24
N TRP A 277 -4.33 3.02 -11.35
CA TRP A 277 -5.62 2.44 -11.03
C TRP A 277 -6.62 3.52 -10.55
N PRO A 278 -7.89 3.53 -11.02
CA PRO A 278 -8.54 2.52 -11.86
C PRO A 278 -8.42 2.71 -13.39
N ALA A 279 -7.71 3.75 -13.86
CA ALA A 279 -7.58 4.08 -15.28
C ALA A 279 -6.56 3.21 -16.07
N SER A 280 -5.87 2.30 -15.39
CA SER A 280 -4.85 1.39 -15.96
C SER A 280 -5.32 0.52 -17.13
N HIS A 281 -6.63 0.38 -17.32
CA HIS A 281 -7.22 -0.44 -18.38
C HIS A 281 -7.31 0.28 -19.73
N CYS A 282 -6.81 1.51 -19.85
CA CYS A 282 -6.73 2.22 -21.12
C CYS A 282 -5.99 1.41 -22.20
N ALA A 283 -6.67 1.12 -23.31
CA ALA A 283 -6.10 0.29 -24.37
C ALA A 283 -4.85 0.93 -24.99
N LYS A 284 -4.88 2.24 -25.24
CA LYS A 284 -3.75 2.97 -25.82
C LYS A 284 -2.52 2.92 -24.91
N TYR A 285 -2.73 3.04 -23.60
CA TYR A 285 -1.66 2.93 -22.61
C TYR A 285 -1.09 1.51 -22.56
N VAL A 286 -1.95 0.51 -22.37
CA VAL A 286 -1.58 -0.90 -22.30
C VAL A 286 -0.82 -1.34 -23.56
N GLU A 287 -1.31 -0.99 -24.75
CA GLU A 287 -0.67 -1.29 -26.04
C GLU A 287 0.72 -0.64 -26.12
N GLY A 288 0.86 0.66 -25.80
CA GLY A 288 2.16 1.34 -25.80
C GLY A 288 3.16 0.74 -24.79
N VAL A 289 2.68 0.33 -23.61
CA VAL A 289 3.49 -0.40 -22.63
C VAL A 289 3.84 -1.80 -23.14
N CYS A 290 2.99 -2.50 -23.88
CA CYS A 290 3.39 -3.82 -24.40
C CYS A 290 4.38 -3.71 -25.58
N GLU A 291 4.22 -2.72 -26.44
CA GLU A 291 5.03 -2.53 -27.65
C GLU A 291 6.46 -2.08 -27.34
N GLY A 292 6.65 -1.02 -26.55
CA GLY A 292 7.98 -0.50 -26.27
C GLY A 292 8.88 -1.39 -25.38
N SER A 293 8.41 -2.58 -24.96
CA SER A 293 9.23 -3.59 -24.26
C SER A 293 9.92 -4.52 -25.25
N GLN A 294 9.44 -4.57 -26.49
CA GLN A 294 9.99 -5.44 -27.54
C GLN A 294 11.31 -4.88 -28.11
N ASP A 295 11.55 -3.58 -27.93
CA ASP A 295 12.70 -2.85 -28.50
C ASP A 295 13.92 -2.78 -27.56
N GLY A 296 13.87 -3.40 -26.38
CA GLY A 296 15.00 -3.48 -25.46
C GLY A 296 15.44 -2.15 -24.81
N SER A 297 14.66 -1.08 -24.96
CA SER A 297 14.93 0.21 -24.29
C SER A 297 14.67 0.09 -22.79
N PRO A 298 15.57 0.59 -21.90
CA PRO A 298 15.31 0.66 -20.47
C PRO A 298 14.06 1.50 -20.18
N ARG A 299 13.18 1.00 -19.31
CA ARG A 299 11.88 1.63 -19.05
C ARG A 299 11.88 2.31 -17.70
N ALA A 300 11.38 3.55 -17.68
CA ALA A 300 11.27 4.37 -16.47
C ALA A 300 10.39 3.75 -15.36
N TRP A 301 9.50 2.80 -15.68
CA TRP A 301 8.63 2.14 -14.70
C TRP A 301 9.26 0.87 -14.08
N ALA A 302 10.40 0.37 -14.59
CA ALA A 302 11.06 -0.86 -14.13
C ALA A 302 11.66 -0.74 -12.70
N LEU A 303 11.51 0.40 -12.04
CA LEU A 303 11.94 0.64 -10.66
C LEU A 303 10.85 0.31 -9.62
N PHE A 304 9.61 0.00 -10.01
CA PHE A 304 8.59 -0.45 -9.08
C PHE A 304 8.71 -1.94 -8.77
N ARG A 305 9.74 -2.33 -8.00
CA ARG A 305 9.71 -3.61 -7.27
C ARG A 305 8.87 -3.52 -5.99
N ASP A 306 8.58 -2.31 -5.52
CA ASP A 306 7.77 -2.09 -4.32
C ASP A 306 6.56 -1.21 -4.66
N GLY A 307 5.44 -1.88 -4.93
CA GLY A 307 4.14 -1.23 -5.14
C GLY A 307 3.64 -0.47 -3.90
N PRO A 308 2.54 0.31 -4.03
CA PRO A 308 1.90 0.94 -2.88
C PRO A 308 1.53 -0.11 -1.84
N LEU A 309 2.07 0.05 -0.62
CA LEU A 309 1.86 -0.84 0.49
C LEU A 309 0.37 -1.00 0.70
N CYS A 310 -0.12 -2.21 0.41
CA CYS A 310 -1.49 -2.51 0.68
C CYS A 310 -1.63 -2.69 2.19
N LEU A 311 -2.52 -1.93 2.82
CA LEU A 311 -2.92 -2.16 4.21
C LEU A 311 -3.46 -3.58 4.46
N LEU A 312 -3.61 -4.40 3.41
CA LEU A 312 -3.89 -5.84 3.47
C LEU A 312 -2.87 -6.58 4.35
N CYS A 313 -1.61 -6.14 4.41
CA CYS A 313 -0.60 -6.79 5.24
C CYS A 313 -0.92 -6.76 6.74
N VAL A 314 -1.69 -5.76 7.21
CA VAL A 314 -2.10 -5.63 8.63
C VAL A 314 -2.97 -6.80 9.08
N CYS A 315 -3.70 -7.42 8.15
CA CYS A 315 -4.60 -8.54 8.42
C CYS A 315 -4.02 -9.92 8.05
N ASP A 316 -2.98 -9.96 7.21
CA ASP A 316 -2.53 -11.18 6.51
C ASP A 316 -1.05 -11.56 6.67
N ALA A 317 -0.24 -10.86 7.49
CA ALA A 317 1.20 -11.19 7.60
C ALA A 317 1.47 -12.49 8.39
N GLY A 318 1.64 -13.59 7.66
CA GLY A 318 2.30 -14.82 8.09
C GLY A 318 3.81 -14.77 7.79
N TYR A 319 4.62 -15.20 8.76
CA TYR A 319 6.07 -15.32 8.66
C TYR A 319 6.45 -16.45 7.68
N SER A 320 6.98 -16.13 6.50
CA SER A 320 7.81 -17.06 5.73
C SER A 320 9.24 -16.56 5.72
N GLY A 321 10.12 -17.26 6.44
CA GLY A 321 11.55 -16.94 6.64
C GLY A 321 12.42 -17.06 5.39
N THR A 322 12.01 -16.45 4.28
CA THR A 322 12.86 -16.19 3.11
C THR A 322 12.55 -14.76 2.66
N GLY A 323 13.55 -13.87 2.64
CA GLY A 323 13.41 -12.44 2.30
C GLY A 323 12.83 -12.17 0.91
N ARG A 324 11.51 -12.35 0.77
CA ARG A 324 10.70 -11.94 -0.38
C ARG A 324 9.48 -11.22 0.17
N GLY A 325 9.22 -10.05 -0.39
CA GLY A 325 8.25 -9.06 0.07
C GLY A 325 6.86 -9.63 0.34
N CYS A 326 6.11 -8.89 1.16
CA CYS A 326 4.76 -9.24 1.54
C CYS A 326 3.87 -9.38 0.30
N GLU A 327 3.28 -10.56 0.11
CA GLU A 327 2.25 -10.81 -0.88
C GLU A 327 0.93 -10.16 -0.43
N ALA A 328 0.61 -9.00 -0.99
CA ALA A 328 -0.72 -8.42 -0.97
C ALA A 328 -1.01 -7.78 -2.32
N ALA A 329 -2.23 -7.94 -2.83
CA ALA A 329 -2.68 -7.26 -4.03
C ALA A 329 -2.57 -5.74 -3.82
N ALA A 330 -1.72 -5.07 -4.59
CA ALA A 330 -1.60 -3.62 -4.59
C ALA A 330 -2.95 -2.99 -4.97
N VAL A 331 -3.60 -2.31 -4.02
CA VAL A 331 -4.67 -1.36 -4.30
C VAL A 331 -4.24 -0.03 -3.67
N PRO A 332 -3.80 0.96 -4.47
CA PRO A 332 -3.48 2.29 -3.95
C PRO A 332 -4.72 2.99 -3.41
N VAL A 333 -4.50 3.78 -2.35
CA VAL A 333 -5.48 4.66 -1.70
C VAL A 333 -6.16 5.54 -2.74
N SER A 334 -7.49 5.47 -2.79
CA SER A 334 -8.32 6.30 -3.65
C SER A 334 -8.21 7.76 -3.24
N ARG A 335 -7.90 8.64 -4.21
CA ARG A 335 -8.08 10.09 -4.06
C ARG A 335 -9.57 10.39 -3.88
N VAL A 336 -9.92 11.02 -2.76
CA VAL A 336 -11.16 11.80 -2.59
C VAL A 336 -10.90 13.21 -3.12
#